data_AF-A0A4Q4MG74-F1
#
_entry.id   AF-A0A4Q4MG74-F1
#
_cell.length_a   1.000
_cell.length_b   1.000
_cell.length_c   1.000
_cell.angle_alpha   90.00
_cell.angle_beta   90.00
_cell.angle_gamma   90.00
#
_symmetry.space_group_name_H-M   'P 1'
#
loop_
_entity.id
_entity.type
_entity.pdbx_description
1 polymer ?
#
loop_
_entity_poly.entity_id
_entity_poly.type
_entity_poly.pdbx_seq_one_letter_code
_entity_poly.pdbx_strand_id
1 'polypeptide(L)'
;MAEEHHISGYDATTFFNLHDYDSTGLWTAVDIRRTYGLEDPSSASISETKKQMVVQTILDMFDINKDGSITLAEFVQKDSENVKLPDFGMGPGHHGDDEYEYEIHHWEKYHSGDDVKEEDLNHPEDIAHFKMHEEKEAAQEEWERLELRGVVEKNIPLKYRRN
;
A
#
# COMPACT_ATOMS: atom_id res chain seq x y z
N MET A 1 -11.19 2.31 6.74
CA MET A 1 -11.43 2.76 8.15
C MET A 1 -11.93 1.66 9.06
N ALA A 2 -13.13 1.13 8.88
CA ALA A 2 -13.59 0.01 9.71
C ALA A 2 -12.87 -1.29 9.34
N GLU A 3 -12.77 -1.57 8.03
CA GLU A 3 -12.07 -2.75 7.50
C GLU A 3 -10.54 -2.61 7.67
N GLU A 4 -9.97 -1.49 7.23
CA GLU A 4 -8.50 -1.27 7.24
C GLU A 4 -7.86 -0.96 8.60
N HIS A 5 -8.60 -0.28 9.48
CA HIS A 5 -8.04 0.31 10.70
C HIS A 5 -8.82 -0.10 11.96
N HIS A 6 -9.86 -0.93 11.84
CA HIS A 6 -10.70 -1.35 12.97
C HIS A 6 -11.31 -0.21 13.79
N ILE A 7 -11.52 0.96 13.17
CA ILE A 7 -12.06 2.16 13.84
C ILE A 7 -13.52 2.36 13.44
N SER A 8 -14.42 2.21 14.42
CA SER A 8 -15.86 2.50 14.30
C SER A 8 -16.18 3.89 14.84
N GLY A 9 -15.87 4.91 14.03
CA GLY A 9 -16.12 6.32 14.36
C GLY A 9 -14.84 7.14 14.27
N TYR A 10 -14.78 8.00 13.25
CA TYR A 10 -13.65 8.86 12.97
C TYR A 10 -14.17 10.20 12.43
N ASP A 11 -13.37 11.25 12.59
CA ASP A 11 -13.57 12.52 11.93
C ASP A 11 -12.60 12.70 10.75
N ALA A 12 -12.78 13.77 9.98
CA ALA A 12 -11.93 14.07 8.83
C ALA A 12 -10.45 14.21 9.20
N THR A 13 -10.16 14.69 10.42
CA THR A 13 -8.78 14.84 10.90
C THR A 13 -8.12 13.49 11.15
N THR A 14 -8.84 12.58 11.82
CA THR A 14 -8.38 11.22 12.07
C THR A 14 -8.15 10.48 10.76
N PHE A 15 -9.09 10.62 9.81
CA PHE A 15 -8.96 10.03 8.49
C PHE A 15 -7.73 10.55 7.75
N PHE A 16 -7.55 11.88 7.69
CA PHE A 16 -6.39 12.48 7.03
C PHE A 16 -5.07 11.96 7.60
N ASN A 17 -4.91 12.03 8.92
CA ASN A 17 -3.66 11.64 9.59
C ASN A 17 -3.34 10.15 9.42
N LEU A 18 -4.35 9.28 9.34
CA LEU A 18 -4.11 7.84 9.15
C LEU A 18 -3.62 7.48 7.73
N HIS A 19 -3.87 8.34 6.74
CA HIS A 19 -3.40 8.12 5.37
C HIS A 19 -2.39 9.17 4.91
N ASP A 20 -1.86 9.96 5.85
CA ASP A 20 -0.60 10.70 5.70
C ASP A 20 0.53 9.74 6.05
N TYR A 21 0.87 8.86 5.11
CA TYR A 21 1.67 7.66 5.38
C TYR A 21 3.12 7.98 5.75
N ASP A 22 3.63 9.14 5.32
CA ASP A 22 4.97 9.61 5.65
C ASP A 22 4.98 10.70 6.74
N SER A 23 3.81 11.02 7.31
CA SER A 23 3.63 11.98 8.42
C SER A 23 4.16 13.39 8.09
N THR A 24 4.01 13.82 6.84
CA THR A 24 4.44 15.14 6.38
C THR A 24 3.42 16.24 6.63
N GLY A 25 2.20 15.87 7.04
CA GLY A 25 1.05 16.77 7.16
C GLY A 25 0.41 17.11 5.81
N LEU A 26 0.79 16.40 4.75
CA LEU A 26 0.37 16.62 3.38
C LEU A 26 -0.05 15.28 2.76
N TRP A 27 -1.17 15.28 2.04
CA TRP A 27 -1.46 14.21 1.10
C TRP A 27 -0.91 14.56 -0.26
N THR A 28 0.07 13.78 -0.70
CA THR A 28 0.68 13.88 -2.02
C THR A 28 0.03 12.88 -2.98
N ALA A 29 0.49 12.90 -4.24
CA ALA A 29 0.12 11.87 -5.21
C ALA A 29 0.41 10.45 -4.71
N VAL A 30 1.45 10.24 -3.90
CA VAL A 30 1.80 8.93 -3.34
C VAL A 30 0.74 8.47 -2.34
N ASP A 31 0.35 9.34 -1.41
CA ASP A 31 -0.68 9.05 -0.41
C ASP A 31 -2.03 8.77 -1.05
N ILE A 32 -2.39 9.52 -2.08
CA ILE A 32 -3.63 9.28 -2.85
C ILE A 32 -3.57 7.92 -3.54
N ARG A 33 -2.47 7.60 -4.24
CA ARG A 33 -2.32 6.30 -4.91
C ARG A 33 -2.42 5.15 -3.91
N ARG A 34 -1.80 5.30 -2.76
CA ARG A 34 -1.79 4.30 -1.69
C ARG A 34 -3.17 4.11 -1.07
N THR A 35 -3.86 5.20 -0.73
CA THR A 35 -5.24 5.18 -0.21
C THR A 35 -6.22 4.48 -1.16
N TYR A 36 -5.99 4.55 -2.47
CA TYR A 36 -6.83 3.91 -3.48
C TYR A 36 -6.31 2.56 -3.97
N GLY A 37 -5.28 1.98 -3.34
CA GLY A 37 -4.71 0.68 -3.72
C GLY A 37 -4.13 0.66 -5.14
N LEU A 38 -3.73 1.81 -5.68
CA LEU A 38 -3.29 1.92 -7.08
C LEU A 38 -1.92 1.31 -7.34
N GLU A 39 -1.20 0.88 -6.31
CA GLU A 39 0.05 0.10 -6.43
C GLU A 39 -0.13 -1.37 -6.04
N ASP A 40 -1.31 -1.76 -5.56
CA ASP A 40 -1.60 -3.13 -5.18
C ASP A 40 -1.53 -4.06 -6.40
N PRO A 41 -1.02 -5.31 -6.28
CA PRO A 41 -0.98 -6.27 -7.38
C PRO A 41 -2.32 -6.50 -8.08
N SER A 42 -3.45 -6.41 -7.39
CA SER A 42 -4.79 -6.52 -7.99
C SER A 42 -5.09 -5.38 -8.98
N SER A 43 -4.47 -4.22 -8.79
CA SER A 43 -4.58 -3.05 -9.66
C SER A 43 -3.64 -3.10 -10.89
N ALA A 44 -2.83 -4.16 -11.05
CA ALA A 44 -1.83 -4.25 -12.12
C ALA A 44 -2.43 -4.22 -13.54
N SER A 45 -3.69 -4.60 -13.70
CA SER A 45 -4.42 -4.53 -14.98
C SER A 45 -4.89 -3.11 -15.34
N ILE A 46 -4.85 -2.17 -14.39
CA ILE A 46 -5.30 -0.79 -14.56
C ILE A 46 -4.15 0.01 -15.17
N SER A 47 -4.42 0.71 -16.28
CA SER A 47 -3.40 1.51 -16.95
C SER A 47 -2.94 2.69 -16.11
N GLU A 48 -1.67 3.06 -16.24
CA GLU A 48 -1.08 4.20 -15.52
C GLU A 48 -1.85 5.51 -15.78
N THR A 49 -2.36 5.71 -16.99
CA THR A 49 -3.21 6.87 -17.31
C THR A 49 -4.47 6.93 -16.43
N LYS A 50 -5.12 5.78 -16.18
CA LYS A 50 -6.31 5.73 -15.29
C LYS A 50 -5.92 5.98 -13.83
N LYS A 51 -4.79 5.42 -13.38
CA LYS A 51 -4.27 5.68 -12.02
C LYS A 51 -3.97 7.17 -11.83
N GLN A 52 -3.35 7.82 -12.81
CA GLN A 52 -3.10 9.26 -12.79
C GLN A 52 -4.40 10.08 -12.80
N MET A 53 -5.45 9.63 -13.50
CA MET A 53 -6.76 10.31 -13.47
C MET A 53 -7.38 10.28 -12.07
N VAL A 54 -7.21 9.20 -11.30
CA VAL A 54 -7.66 9.14 -9.90
C VAL A 54 -6.95 10.23 -9.10
N VAL A 55 -5.62 10.28 -9.15
CA VAL A 55 -4.83 11.30 -8.45
C VAL A 55 -5.28 12.71 -8.82
N GLN A 56 -5.40 12.99 -10.12
CA GLN A 56 -5.81 14.31 -10.59
C GLN A 56 -7.23 14.68 -10.12
N THR A 57 -8.16 13.72 -10.12
CA THR A 57 -9.54 13.96 -9.64
C THR A 57 -9.55 14.36 -8.17
N ILE A 58 -8.74 13.69 -7.34
CA ILE A 58 -8.65 13.99 -5.91
C ILE A 58 -8.01 15.36 -5.67
N LEU A 59 -6.91 15.68 -6.34
CA LEU A 59 -6.31 17.02 -6.27
C LEU A 59 -7.28 18.10 -6.78
N ASP A 60 -8.03 17.84 -7.85
CA ASP A 60 -9.01 18.79 -8.36
C ASP A 60 -10.11 19.11 -7.34
N MET A 61 -10.51 18.12 -6.53
CA MET A 61 -11.52 18.24 -5.50
C MET A 61 -11.00 18.91 -4.21
N PHE A 62 -9.79 18.54 -3.76
CA PHE A 62 -9.32 18.84 -2.41
C PHE A 62 -8.15 19.83 -2.34
N ASP A 63 -7.27 19.89 -3.34
CA ASP A 63 -6.16 20.86 -3.38
C ASP A 63 -6.73 22.22 -3.84
N ILE A 64 -6.91 23.14 -2.89
CA ILE A 64 -7.58 24.44 -3.11
C ILE A 64 -6.60 25.42 -3.75
N ASN A 65 -5.35 25.41 -3.29
CA ASN A 65 -4.33 26.36 -3.72
C ASN A 65 -3.60 25.95 -5.02
N LYS A 66 -3.80 24.70 -5.48
CA LYS A 66 -3.20 24.07 -6.67
C LYS A 66 -1.68 23.92 -6.59
N ASP A 67 -1.15 23.61 -5.41
CA ASP A 67 0.27 23.33 -5.19
C ASP A 67 0.67 21.87 -5.42
N GLY A 68 -0.29 20.99 -5.70
CA GLY A 68 -0.08 19.57 -5.99
C GLY A 68 -0.11 18.68 -4.74
N SER A 69 -0.50 19.22 -3.60
CA SER A 69 -0.70 18.49 -2.36
C SER A 69 -1.98 18.95 -1.66
N ILE A 70 -2.49 18.14 -0.72
CA ILE A 70 -3.67 18.49 0.07
C ILE A 70 -3.22 18.61 1.53
N THR A 71 -3.38 19.79 2.10
CA THR A 71 -3.16 20.01 3.52
C THR A 71 -4.34 19.51 4.36
N LEU A 72 -4.10 19.24 5.65
CA LEU A 72 -5.18 18.92 6.59
C LEU A 72 -6.29 19.99 6.59
N ALA A 73 -5.91 21.28 6.50
CA ALA A 73 -6.86 22.39 6.50
C ALA A 73 -7.80 22.35 5.29
N GLU A 74 -7.25 22.08 4.09
CA GLU A 74 -8.03 21.93 2.86
C GLU A 74 -8.95 20.70 2.93
N PHE A 75 -8.42 19.57 3.43
CA PHE A 75 -9.21 18.35 3.58
C PHE A 75 -10.42 18.55 4.51
N VAL A 76 -10.20 19.12 5.69
CA VAL A 76 -11.27 19.39 6.67
C VAL A 76 -12.25 20.44 6.13
N GLN A 77 -11.77 21.47 5.44
CA GLN A 77 -12.66 22.44 4.80
C GLN A 77 -13.60 21.73 3.81
N LYS A 78 -13.07 20.87 2.94
CA LYS A 78 -13.87 20.14 1.96
C LYS A 78 -14.84 19.15 2.58
N ASP A 79 -14.43 18.45 3.64
CA ASP A 79 -15.34 17.58 4.39
C ASP A 79 -16.51 18.39 5.01
N SER A 80 -16.25 19.59 5.53
CA SER A 80 -17.30 20.49 6.05
C SER A 80 -18.25 21.01 4.98
N GLU A 81 -17.79 21.10 3.72
CA GLU A 81 -18.59 21.38 2.53
C GLU A 81 -19.37 20.13 2.05
N ASN A 82 -19.29 19.01 2.79
CA ASN A 82 -19.86 17.71 2.47
C ASN A 82 -19.30 17.10 1.16
N VAL A 83 -18.09 17.48 0.77
CA VAL A 83 -17.34 16.82 -0.30
C VAL A 83 -16.78 15.51 0.25
N LYS A 84 -17.10 14.40 -0.41
CA LYS A 84 -16.65 13.06 -0.01
C LYS A 84 -15.71 12.48 -1.06
N LEU A 85 -14.76 11.68 -0.61
CA LEU A 85 -13.89 10.93 -1.49
C LEU A 85 -14.72 9.96 -2.34
N PRO A 86 -14.57 9.97 -3.67
CA PRO A 86 -15.25 9.03 -4.55
C PRO A 86 -14.64 7.63 -4.41
N ASP A 87 -15.46 6.60 -4.61
CA ASP A 87 -14.99 5.23 -4.81
C ASP A 87 -14.81 4.98 -6.32
N PHE A 88 -13.59 4.58 -6.71
CA PHE A 88 -13.26 4.27 -8.11
C PHE A 88 -13.34 2.77 -8.42
N GLY A 89 -13.58 1.91 -7.42
CA GLY A 89 -13.64 0.46 -7.56
C GLY A 89 -12.33 -0.16 -8.04
N MET A 90 -11.19 0.41 -7.61
CA MET A 90 -9.85 0.04 -8.11
C MET A 90 -9.02 -0.84 -7.17
N GLY A 91 -9.56 -1.20 -6.00
CA GLY A 91 -8.89 -2.06 -5.03
C GLY A 91 -9.38 -1.77 -3.60
N PRO A 92 -8.97 -2.59 -2.62
CA PRO A 92 -9.31 -2.38 -1.22
C PRO A 92 -8.67 -1.10 -0.64
N GLY A 93 -7.51 -0.73 -1.15
CA GLY A 93 -6.58 0.19 -0.49
C GLY A 93 -5.20 -0.45 -0.50
N HIS A 94 -4.20 0.19 0.11
CA HIS A 94 -2.93 -0.46 0.46
C HIS A 94 -2.33 0.27 1.67
N HIS A 95 -2.63 -0.19 2.87
CA HIS A 95 -2.39 0.56 4.10
C HIS A 95 -1.06 0.18 4.77
N GLY A 96 -0.57 -1.05 4.61
CA GLY A 96 0.65 -1.59 5.22
C GLY A 96 1.68 -2.15 4.24
N ASP A 97 2.45 -3.14 4.69
CA ASP A 97 3.30 -4.01 3.86
C ASP A 97 2.54 -5.28 3.45
N ASP A 98 3.14 -6.13 2.62
CA ASP A 98 2.48 -7.34 2.09
C ASP A 98 1.92 -8.24 3.22
N GLU A 99 2.60 -8.26 4.36
CA GLU A 99 2.26 -9.04 5.56
C GLU A 99 1.06 -8.44 6.29
N TYR A 100 1.04 -7.12 6.53
CA TYR A 100 -0.11 -6.44 7.13
C TYR A 100 -1.35 -6.55 6.25
N GLU A 101 -1.21 -6.35 4.93
CA GLU A 101 -2.33 -6.46 3.99
C GLU A 101 -2.90 -7.87 3.94
N TYR A 102 -2.04 -8.90 3.94
CA TYR A 102 -2.48 -10.29 4.03
C TYR A 102 -3.23 -10.56 5.34
N GLU A 103 -2.73 -10.04 6.46
CA GLU A 103 -3.36 -10.22 7.78
C GLU A 103 -4.80 -9.66 7.76
N ILE A 104 -4.98 -8.39 7.39
CA ILE A 104 -6.29 -7.72 7.50
C ILE A 104 -7.27 -8.12 6.39
N HIS A 105 -6.81 -8.34 5.15
CA HIS A 105 -7.70 -8.58 4.01
C HIS A 105 -8.04 -10.04 3.79
N HIS A 106 -7.16 -10.93 4.23
CA HIS A 106 -7.31 -12.36 3.98
C HIS A 106 -7.37 -13.14 5.28
N TRP A 107 -6.34 -13.04 6.13
CA TRP A 107 -6.24 -13.87 7.33
C TRP A 107 -7.39 -13.62 8.30
N GLU A 108 -7.62 -12.37 8.70
CA GLU A 108 -8.72 -12.05 9.61
C GLU A 108 -10.08 -12.40 9.02
N LYS A 109 -10.25 -12.28 7.71
CA LYS A 109 -11.53 -12.56 7.04
C LYS A 109 -11.86 -14.06 6.97
N TYR A 110 -10.87 -14.90 6.69
CA TYR A 110 -11.10 -16.33 6.42
C TYR A 110 -10.61 -17.25 7.54
N HIS A 111 -9.70 -16.79 8.40
CA HIS A 111 -8.97 -17.62 9.38
C HIS A 111 -9.11 -17.16 10.85
N SER A 112 -9.88 -16.10 11.16
CA SER A 112 -10.05 -15.62 12.54
C SER A 112 -11.19 -16.26 13.34
N GLY A 113 -12.03 -17.07 12.69
CA GLY A 113 -13.21 -17.68 13.33
C GLY A 113 -12.90 -18.92 14.18
N ASP A 114 -13.75 -19.21 15.16
CA ASP A 114 -13.61 -20.37 16.05
C ASP A 114 -13.73 -21.74 15.35
N ASP A 115 -14.28 -21.77 14.13
CA ASP A 115 -14.58 -22.99 13.36
C ASP A 115 -13.55 -23.29 12.24
N VAL A 116 -12.44 -22.54 12.17
CA VAL A 116 -11.40 -22.69 11.13
C VAL A 116 -10.71 -24.05 11.24
N LYS A 117 -10.58 -24.75 10.12
CA LYS A 117 -9.92 -26.06 10.03
C LYS A 117 -8.64 -25.97 9.22
N GLU A 118 -7.80 -26.99 9.36
CA GLU A 118 -6.56 -27.11 8.57
C GLU A 118 -6.83 -27.10 7.06
N GLU A 119 -7.97 -27.64 6.63
CA GLU A 119 -8.40 -27.63 5.22
C GLU A 119 -8.71 -26.23 4.69
N ASP A 120 -9.00 -25.26 5.56
CA ASP A 120 -9.33 -23.89 5.17
C ASP A 120 -8.05 -23.05 4.95
N LEU A 121 -6.90 -23.45 5.49
CA LEU A 121 -5.62 -22.73 5.45
C LEU A 121 -4.87 -22.80 4.10
N ASN A 122 -5.60 -22.91 2.99
CA ASN A 122 -5.02 -23.17 1.66
C ASN A 122 -5.70 -22.41 0.52
N HIS A 123 -6.31 -21.26 0.80
CA HIS A 123 -6.82 -20.40 -0.27
C HIS A 123 -5.70 -20.06 -1.26
N PRO A 124 -6.03 -19.79 -2.53
CA PRO A 124 -5.03 -19.37 -3.52
C PRO A 124 -4.14 -18.21 -3.03
N GLU A 125 -4.71 -17.28 -2.27
CA GLU A 125 -4.04 -16.15 -1.63
C GLU A 125 -3.06 -16.60 -0.53
N ASP A 126 -3.43 -17.58 0.32
CA ASP A 126 -2.53 -18.18 1.32
C ASP A 126 -1.30 -18.80 0.65
N ILE A 127 -1.54 -19.61 -0.38
CA ILE A 127 -0.49 -20.30 -1.13
C ILE A 127 0.44 -19.29 -1.81
N ALA A 128 -0.12 -18.24 -2.41
CA ALA A 128 0.66 -17.20 -3.06
C ALA A 128 1.50 -16.40 -2.05
N HIS A 129 0.93 -16.04 -0.91
CA HIS A 129 1.62 -15.32 0.16
C HIS A 129 2.79 -16.13 0.73
N PHE A 130 2.58 -17.41 1.07
CA PHE A 130 3.66 -18.25 1.59
C PHE A 130 4.74 -18.54 0.53
N LYS A 131 4.35 -18.75 -0.72
CA LYS A 131 5.33 -18.91 -1.80
C LYS A 131 6.22 -17.67 -1.97
N MET A 132 5.65 -16.47 -1.83
CA MET A 132 6.43 -15.24 -1.83
C MET A 132 7.47 -15.22 -0.70
N HIS A 133 7.10 -15.66 0.51
CA HIS A 133 8.04 -15.79 1.63
C HIS A 133 9.15 -16.78 1.34
N GLU A 134 8.82 -17.97 0.81
CA GLU A 134 9.83 -18.96 0.41
C GLU A 134 10.84 -18.38 -0.60
N GLU A 135 10.36 -17.59 -1.56
CA GLU A 135 11.21 -16.91 -2.55
C GLU A 135 12.08 -15.80 -1.90
N LYS A 136 11.52 -15.00 -0.98
CA LYS A 136 12.25 -13.96 -0.23
C LYS A 136 13.34 -14.60 0.66
N GLU A 137 13.02 -15.67 1.37
CA GLU A 137 13.97 -16.40 2.22
C GLU A 137 15.11 -17.03 1.40
N ALA A 138 14.79 -17.70 0.29
CA ALA A 138 15.81 -18.27 -0.59
C ALA A 138 16.76 -17.21 -1.17
N ALA A 139 16.23 -16.04 -1.52
CA ALA A 139 17.04 -14.91 -1.98
C ALA A 139 17.94 -14.34 -0.87
N GLN A 140 17.42 -14.25 0.36
CA GLN A 140 18.18 -13.83 1.54
C GLN A 140 19.32 -14.80 1.85
N GLU A 141 19.05 -16.11 1.84
CA GLU A 141 20.10 -17.13 2.04
C GLU A 141 21.19 -17.08 0.96
N GLU A 142 20.83 -16.82 -0.30
CA GLU A 142 21.83 -16.61 -1.36
C GLU A 142 22.67 -15.36 -1.06
N TRP A 143 22.02 -14.27 -0.66
CA TRP A 143 22.69 -13.02 -0.33
C TRP A 143 23.69 -13.18 0.83
N GLU A 144 23.27 -13.79 1.93
CA GLU A 144 24.13 -14.06 3.09
C GLU A 144 25.32 -14.96 2.73
N ARG A 145 25.08 -15.99 1.90
CA ARG A 145 26.14 -16.86 1.39
C ARG A 145 27.16 -16.11 0.54
N LEU A 146 26.72 -15.12 -0.22
CA LEU A 146 27.59 -14.26 -1.02
C LEU A 146 28.33 -13.25 -0.15
N GLU A 147 27.67 -12.67 0.86
CA GLU A 147 28.29 -11.75 1.81
C GLU A 147 29.43 -12.40 2.60
N LEU A 148 29.25 -13.66 3.03
CA LEU A 148 30.31 -14.45 3.69
C LEU A 148 31.56 -14.64 2.82
N ARG A 149 31.45 -14.52 1.49
CA ARG A 149 32.58 -14.60 0.55
C ARG A 149 33.32 -13.26 0.40
N GLY A 150 32.87 -12.22 1.09
CA GLY A 150 33.43 -10.87 1.01
C GLY A 150 32.97 -10.13 -0.24
N VAL A 151 33.91 -9.61 -1.03
CA VAL A 151 33.57 -8.80 -2.20
C VAL A 151 33.02 -9.67 -3.33
N VAL A 152 31.74 -9.47 -3.68
CA VAL A 152 31.11 -10.13 -4.81
C VAL A 152 31.54 -9.45 -6.12
N GLU A 153 32.60 -9.93 -6.76
CA GLU A 153 33.22 -9.28 -7.93
C GLU A 153 32.23 -9.00 -9.09
N LYS A 154 31.21 -9.85 -9.27
CA LYS A 154 30.16 -9.67 -10.30
C LYS A 154 29.38 -8.36 -10.10
N ASN A 155 29.27 -7.88 -8.86
CA ASN A 155 28.54 -6.66 -8.50
C ASN A 155 29.40 -5.40 -8.63
N ILE A 156 30.72 -5.53 -8.86
CA ILE A 156 31.60 -4.36 -9.06
C ILE A 156 31.25 -3.73 -10.41
N PRO A 157 30.83 -2.45 -10.48
CA PRO A 157 30.58 -1.78 -11.75
C PRO A 157 31.83 -1.79 -12.65
N LEU A 158 31.63 -1.92 -13.98
CA LEU A 158 32.75 -2.06 -14.94
C LEU A 158 33.81 -0.95 -14.82
N LYS A 159 33.39 0.29 -14.52
CA LYS A 159 34.29 1.44 -14.32
C LYS A 159 35.29 1.29 -13.17
N TYR A 160 35.10 0.32 -12.27
CA TYR A 160 35.99 0.05 -11.13
C TYR A 160 36.76 -1.27 -11.26
N ARG A 161 36.56 -2.05 -12.33
CA ARG A 161 37.34 -3.27 -12.59
C ARG A 161 38.66 -2.89 -13.25
N ARG A 162 39.79 -3.33 -12.70
CA ARG A 162 41.09 -3.24 -13.39
C ARG A 162 41.16 -4.36 -14.44
N ASN A 163 41.44 -3.99 -15.69
CA ASN A 163 41.75 -4.93 -16.76
C ASN A 163 43.04 -5.71 -16.47
#